data_AF-A0A6B3GT08-F1
#
_entry.id   AF-A0A6B3GT08-F1
#
_cell.length_a   1.000
_cell.length_b   1.000
_cell.length_c   1.000
_cell.angle_alpha   90.00
_cell.angle_beta   90.00
_cell.angle_gamma   90.00
#
_symmetry.space_group_name_H-M   'P 1'
#
loop_
_entity.id
_entity.type
_entity.pdbx_description
1 polymer ?
#
loop_
_entity_poly.entity_id
_entity_poly.type
_entity_poly.pdbx_seq_one_letter_code
_entity_poly.pdbx_strand_id
1 'polypeptide(L)' 'ADERTLLPDPVELLDAAEILVDDGFVVLPYTNDDPVLARKLEDVGCAAIMPLGSPIGSGLGIRNPHNFELIV' A
#
# COMPACT_ATOMS: atom_id res chain seq x y z
N ALA A 1 -3.19 10.65 -5.98
CA ALA A 1 -2.05 10.81 -5.06
C ALA A 1 -1.82 12.29 -4.76
N ASP A 2 -1.52 12.65 -3.51
CA ASP A 2 -1.27 14.03 -3.11
C ASP A 2 0.21 14.39 -3.38
N GLU A 3 0.47 15.37 -4.24
CA GLU A 3 1.84 15.74 -4.66
C GLU A 3 2.70 16.35 -3.54
N ARG A 4 2.07 16.84 -2.45
CA ARG A 4 2.77 17.50 -1.35
C ARG A 4 3.25 16.51 -0.29
N THR A 5 2.42 15.52 0.00
CA THR A 5 2.65 14.52 1.05
C THR A 5 3.13 13.18 0.48
N LEU A 6 2.96 12.97 -0.83
CA LEU A 6 3.23 11.73 -1.54
C LEU A 6 2.48 10.53 -0.94
N LEU A 7 1.32 10.77 -0.31
CA LEU A 7 0.48 9.72 0.22
C LEU A 7 -0.29 9.02 -0.92
N PRO A 8 -0.38 7.68 -0.88
CA PRO A 8 -1.16 6.93 -1.84
C PRO A 8 -2.66 7.22 -1.67
N ASP A 9 -3.38 7.22 -2.78
CA ASP A 9 -4.85 7.24 -2.75
C ASP A 9 -5.34 5.80 -2.62
N PRO A 10 -6.00 5.42 -1.51
CA PRO A 10 -6.36 4.03 -1.25
C PRO A 10 -7.41 3.48 -2.21
N VAL A 11 -8.28 4.33 -2.78
CA VAL A 11 -9.34 3.89 -3.69
C VAL A 11 -8.74 3.61 -5.07
N GLU A 12 -8.07 4.62 -5.64
CA GLU A 12 -7.44 4.50 -6.96
C GLU A 12 -6.34 3.42 -6.99
N LEU A 13 -5.63 3.22 -5.86
CA LEU A 13 -4.64 2.15 -5.74
C LEU A 13 -5.26 0.77 -5.87
N LEU A 14 -6.40 0.53 -5.20
CA LEU A 14 -7.08 -0.76 -5.24
C LEU A 14 -7.62 -1.05 -6.63
N ASP A 15 -8.27 -0.06 -7.25
CA ASP A 15 -8.82 -0.17 -8.60
C ASP A 15 -7.71 -0.47 -9.63
N ALA A 16 -6.58 0.23 -9.55
CA ALA A 16 -5.43 -0.01 -10.43
C ALA A 16 -4.78 -1.38 -10.19
N ALA A 17 -4.72 -1.83 -8.93
CA ALA A 17 -4.17 -3.14 -8.60
C ALA A 17 -5.01 -4.27 -9.21
N GLU A 18 -6.34 -4.18 -9.14
CA GLU A 18 -7.26 -5.16 -9.73
C GLU A 18 -7.04 -5.27 -11.25
N ILE A 19 -7.02 -4.13 -11.95
CA ILE A 19 -6.78 -4.09 -13.40
C ILE A 19 -5.43 -4.72 -13.77
N LEU A 20 -4.36 -4.37 -13.06
CA LEU A 20 -3.02 -4.85 -13.39
C LEU A 20 -2.85 -6.33 -13.08
N VAL A 21 -3.45 -6.84 -11.99
CA VAL A 21 -3.43 -8.28 -11.70
C VAL A 21 -4.20 -9.06 -12.77
N ASP A 22 -5.37 -8.57 -13.19
CA ASP A 22 -6.16 -9.18 -14.26
C ASP A 22 -5.41 -9.22 -15.61
N ASP A 23 -4.61 -8.19 -15.89
CA ASP A 23 -3.73 -8.13 -17.06
C ASP A 23 -2.48 -9.04 -16.92
N GLY A 24 -2.32 -9.75 -15.81
CA GLY A 24 -1.24 -10.70 -15.57
C GLY A 24 0.07 -10.07 -15.10
N PHE A 25 0.05 -8.83 -14.62
CA PHE A 25 1.23 -8.21 -14.03
C PHE A 25 1.53 -8.75 -12.63
N VAL A 26 2.81 -8.72 -12.26
CA VAL A 26 3.25 -8.93 -10.88
C VAL A 26 3.16 -7.59 -10.16
N VAL A 27 2.07 -7.37 -9.44
CA VAL A 27 1.76 -6.08 -8.80
C VAL A 27 2.37 -5.99 -7.40
N LEU A 28 3.12 -4.90 -7.16
CA LEU A 28 3.68 -4.55 -5.85
C LEU A 28 3.17 -3.15 -5.48
N PRO A 29 2.00 -3.03 -4.83
CA PRO A 29 1.42 -1.76 -4.44
C PRO A 29 2.17 -1.09 -3.29
N TYR A 30 2.50 0.19 -3.46
CA TYR A 30 2.91 1.09 -2.38
C TYR A 30 1.66 1.65 -1.68
N THR A 31 1.47 1.30 -0.41
CA THR A 31 0.24 1.59 0.34
C THR A 31 0.52 2.33 1.65
N ASN A 32 -0.53 2.80 2.31
CA ASN A 32 -0.45 3.32 3.67
C ASN A 32 -0.35 2.16 4.68
N ASP A 33 -0.32 2.48 5.97
CA ASP A 33 -0.23 1.49 7.05
C ASP A 33 -1.61 0.93 7.45
N ASP A 34 -2.65 0.97 6.61
CA ASP A 34 -3.98 0.41 6.92
C ASP A 34 -4.03 -1.12 6.71
N PRO A 35 -4.26 -1.93 7.77
CA PRO A 35 -4.36 -3.38 7.65
C PRO A 35 -5.53 -3.86 6.79
N VAL A 36 -6.64 -3.10 6.75
CA VAL A 36 -7.81 -3.46 5.93
C VAL A 36 -7.48 -3.32 4.45
N LEU A 37 -6.78 -2.24 4.07
CA LEU A 37 -6.36 -2.05 2.69
C LEU A 37 -5.30 -3.07 2.28
N ALA A 38 -4.33 -3.35 3.16
CA ALA A 38 -3.34 -4.41 2.95
C ALA A 38 -4.01 -5.74 2.62
N ARG A 39 -5.05 -6.12 3.40
CA ARG A 39 -5.80 -7.35 3.16
C ARG A 39 -6.53 -7.36 1.82
N LYS A 40 -7.16 -6.24 1.44
CA LYS A 40 -7.85 -6.14 0.13
C LYS A 40 -6.88 -6.28 -1.03
N LEU A 41 -5.71 -5.65 -0.96
CA LEU A 41 -4.68 -5.74 -1.99
C LEU A 41 -4.10 -7.17 -2.10
N GLU A 42 -3.96 -7.87 -0.97
CA GLU A 42 -3.62 -9.29 -0.94
C GLU A 42 -4.71 -10.14 -1.61
N ASP A 43 -5.97 -9.93 -1.24
CA ASP A 43 -7.11 -10.69 -1.80
C ASP A 43 -7.29 -10.46 -3.31
N VAL A 44 -6.90 -9.28 -3.83
CA VAL A 44 -6.84 -8.97 -5.27
C VAL A 44 -5.78 -9.82 -5.98
N GLY A 45 -4.75 -10.31 -5.28
CA GLY A 45 -3.67 -11.12 -5.86
C GLY A 45 -2.37 -10.36 -6.06
N CYS A 46 -2.15 -9.23 -5.36
CA CYS A 46 -0.86 -8.55 -5.37
C CYS A 46 0.24 -9.47 -4.82
N ALA A 47 1.42 -9.44 -5.45
CA ALA A 47 2.52 -10.36 -5.13
C ALA A 47 3.26 -9.99 -3.82
N ALA A 48 3.13 -8.75 -3.36
CA ALA A 48 3.64 -8.26 -2.09
C ALA A 48 2.80 -7.07 -1.63
N ILE A 49 2.91 -6.67 -0.37
CA ILE A 49 2.29 -5.44 0.17
C ILE A 49 3.39 -4.56 0.73
N MET A 50 3.45 -3.28 0.32
CA MET A 50 4.51 -2.34 0.73
C MET A 50 3.94 -1.14 1.51
N PRO A 51 3.64 -1.28 2.81
CA PRO A 51 3.15 -0.18 3.64
C PRO A 51 4.27 0.83 3.94
N LEU A 52 3.93 2.12 3.87
CA LEU A 52 4.85 3.21 4.25
C LEU A 52 5.10 3.23 5.75
N GLY A 53 6.35 3.49 6.17
CA GLY A 53 6.68 3.75 7.58
C GLY A 53 6.43 5.21 7.97
N SER A 54 6.66 6.13 7.05
CA SER A 54 6.49 7.58 7.15
C SER A 54 6.44 8.20 5.74
N PRO A 55 6.06 9.49 5.59
CA PRO A 55 6.08 10.15 4.29
C PRO A 55 7.45 10.02 3.60
N ILE A 56 7.43 9.79 2.28
CA ILE A 56 8.64 9.56 1.47
C ILE A 56 9.62 10.72 1.65
N GLY A 57 10.90 10.40 1.82
CA GLY A 57 11.98 11.38 1.98
C GLY A 57 12.07 12.03 3.36
N SER A 58 11.15 11.74 4.29
CA SER A 58 11.15 12.37 5.62
C SER A 58 12.21 11.84 6.58
N GLY A 59 12.67 10.59 6.40
CA GLY A 59 13.65 9.95 7.29
C GLY A 59 13.13 9.66 8.70
N LEU A 60 11.81 9.69 8.92
CA LEU A 60 11.20 9.56 10.26
C LEU A 60 11.08 8.11 10.76
N GLY A 61 11.50 7.13 9.96
CA GLY A 61 11.41 5.71 10.32
C GLY A 61 9.97 5.17 10.31
N ILE A 62 9.71 4.15 11.14
CA ILE A 62 8.38 3.54 11.32
C ILE A 62 7.61 4.34 12.36
N ARG A 63 6.55 5.03 11.93
CA ARG A 63 5.75 5.92 12.79
C ARG A 63 4.62 5.20 13.52
N ASN A 64 4.17 4.06 13.00
CA ASN A 64 3.07 3.28 13.56
C ASN A 64 3.40 1.78 13.59
N PRO A 65 4.30 1.33 14.49
CA PRO A 65 4.68 -0.08 14.58
C PRO A 65 3.50 -1.01 14.82
N HIS A 66 2.48 -0.55 15.54
CA HIS A 66 1.30 -1.36 15.85
C HIS A 66 0.56 -1.80 14.59
N ASN A 67 0.34 -0.90 13.62
CA ASN A 67 -0.30 -1.28 12.36
C ASN A 67 0.56 -2.26 11.55
N PHE A 68 1.89 -2.12 11.58
CA PHE A 68 2.79 -3.07 10.92
C PHE A 68 2.69 -4.47 11.52
N GLU A 69 2.48 -4.59 12.84
CA GLU A 69 2.26 -5.88 13.50
C GLU A 69 0.91 -6.53 13.15
N LEU A 70 -0.05 -5.75 12.63
CA LEU A 70 -1.36 -6.26 12.17
C LEU A 70 -1.32 -6.72 10.70
N ILE A 71 -0.34 -6.25 9.92
CA ILE A 71 -0.13 -6.64 8.53
C ILE A 71 0.83 -7.84 8.54
N VAL A 72 0.27 -9.07 8.58
CA VAL A 72 1.02 -10.34 8.66
C VAL A 72 0.48 -11.35 7.65
#